data_AF-A0A0F9EVZ2-F1
#
_entry.id   AF-A0A0F9EVZ2-F1
#
_cell.length_a   1.000
_cell.length_b   1.000
_cell.length_c   1.000
_cell.angle_alpha   90.00
_cell.angle_beta   90.00
_cell.angle_gamma   90.00
#
_symmetry.space_group_name_H-M   'P 1'
#
loop_
_entity.id
_entity.type
_entity.pdbx_description
1 polymer ?
#
loop_
_entity_poly.entity_id
_entity_poly.type
_entity_poly.pdbx_seq_one_letter_code
_entity_poly.pdbx_strand_id
1 'polypeptide(L)'
;MEEREWESHCGGYTDYKYRCKECVHTFWIDGDDEVQGADKLAEIVARHEVERSGRPALVLMPYEYAHDEHGNVTCLHYRERLVTPKEAFKWIGPVHEVLNPEVPDVQMFETDQIRIIHRRSQSNKSMEPGRNLRILKAHYEKVGESDVRQLYYLGLEYGNAGDLANALKFHKRYVELSGWDDEKFHACLKIVEHYQSIGHYEDAVSWTTRALVVREGWAEAYFSLAKSFYFMAQRGGREERRNWERSVHFARLGLQLPPTKSILFVNPMEREYRNVNCALGAPNGYKAI
;
A
#
# COMPACT_ATOMS: atom_id res chain seq x y z
N MET A 1 37.74 2.08 14.04
CA MET A 1 36.33 2.23 13.63
C MET A 1 35.82 0.82 13.40
N GLU A 2 35.18 0.22 14.39
CA GLU A 2 34.42 -1.01 14.18
C GLU A 2 32.97 -0.61 13.93
N GLU A 3 32.60 -0.60 12.65
CA GLU A 3 31.20 -0.75 12.27
C GLU A 3 30.78 -2.15 12.70
N ARG A 4 29.74 -2.22 13.55
CA ARG A 4 29.16 -3.51 13.92
C ARG A 4 28.25 -3.99 12.81
N GLU A 5 28.47 -5.24 12.42
CA GLU A 5 27.60 -6.03 11.56
C GLU A 5 26.15 -5.99 12.06
N TRP A 6 25.23 -5.81 11.13
CA TRP A 6 23.81 -6.02 11.36
C TRP A 6 23.37 -7.22 10.51
N GLU A 7 22.94 -8.30 11.17
CA GLU A 7 22.22 -9.39 10.51
C GLU A 7 20.77 -8.95 10.29
N SER A 8 20.53 -8.18 9.23
CA SER A 8 19.18 -8.12 8.67
C SER A 8 18.87 -9.52 8.13
N HIS A 9 17.83 -10.15 8.66
CA HIS A 9 17.29 -11.38 8.06
C HIS A 9 16.61 -11.10 6.70
N CYS A 10 16.79 -9.88 6.16
CA CYS A 10 16.37 -9.42 4.86
C CYS A 10 17.51 -9.13 3.89
N GLY A 11 18.43 -10.08 3.73
CA GLY A 11 19.22 -10.17 2.48
C GLY A 11 20.04 -8.92 2.17
N GLY A 12 21.05 -8.65 3.02
CA GLY A 12 22.24 -7.88 2.64
C GLY A 12 21.98 -6.53 2.01
N TYR A 13 21.26 -5.64 2.69
CA TYR A 13 21.30 -4.21 2.41
C TYR A 13 22.27 -3.53 3.36
N THR A 14 23.16 -2.71 2.82
CA THR A 14 23.79 -1.63 3.59
C THR A 14 22.77 -0.50 3.68
N ASP A 15 21.95 -0.51 4.74
CA ASP A 15 21.09 0.62 5.05
C ASP A 15 21.98 1.84 5.31
N TYR A 16 21.91 2.86 4.45
CA TYR A 16 22.64 4.10 4.69
C TYR A 16 21.95 4.89 5.80
N LYS A 17 22.44 4.72 7.03
CA LYS A 17 22.09 5.58 8.17
C LYS A 17 22.87 6.88 8.08
N TYR A 18 22.29 7.90 7.45
CA TYR A 18 22.83 9.26 7.56
C TYR A 18 22.52 9.80 8.97
N ARG A 19 23.47 9.62 9.89
CA ARG A 19 23.42 10.24 11.23
C ARG A 19 24.07 11.62 11.16
N CYS A 20 23.28 12.65 11.38
CA CYS A 20 23.81 13.97 11.71
C CYS A 20 24.67 13.86 12.98
N LYS A 21 25.96 14.19 12.90
CA LYS A 21 26.87 14.12 14.07
C LYS A 21 26.54 15.18 15.13
N GLU A 22 25.83 16.23 14.74
CA GLU A 22 25.52 17.40 15.57
C GLU A 22 24.06 17.42 16.06
N CYS A 23 23.19 16.56 15.53
CA CYS A 23 21.76 16.58 15.82
C CYS A 23 21.16 15.17 15.97
N VAL A 24 20.01 15.08 16.65
CA VAL A 24 19.35 13.81 17.01
C VAL A 24 18.49 13.22 15.88
N HIS A 25 18.35 13.93 14.77
CA HIS A 25 17.55 13.50 13.63
C HIS A 25 18.23 12.38 12.85
N THR A 26 17.45 11.38 12.44
CA THR A 26 17.89 10.31 11.55
C THR A 26 16.98 10.24 10.34
N PHE A 27 17.58 10.41 9.16
CA PHE A 27 16.92 10.23 7.87
C PHE A 27 17.37 8.89 7.27
N TRP A 28 16.44 8.04 6.85
CA TRP A 28 16.76 6.75 6.25
C TRP A 28 16.15 6.61 4.86
N ILE A 29 16.90 5.98 3.97
CA ILE A 29 16.55 5.71 2.58
C ILE A 29 17.15 4.36 2.18
N ASP A 30 16.53 3.68 1.23
CA ASP A 30 17.13 2.47 0.65
C ASP A 30 18.27 2.86 -0.29
N GLY A 31 19.23 1.95 -0.48
CA GLY A 31 20.40 2.22 -1.32
C GLY A 31 20.08 2.39 -2.81
N ASP A 32 18.88 2.01 -3.23
CA ASP A 32 18.33 2.16 -4.58
C ASP A 32 17.20 3.20 -4.63
N ASP A 33 17.07 4.05 -3.61
CA ASP A 33 16.14 5.18 -3.62
C ASP A 33 16.82 6.47 -4.13
N GLU A 34 16.07 7.28 -4.87
CA GLU A 34 16.40 8.66 -5.22
C GLU A 34 15.58 9.63 -4.37
N VAL A 35 16.22 10.71 -3.88
CA VAL A 35 15.57 11.71 -3.04
C VAL A 35 15.36 13.01 -3.82
N GLN A 36 14.11 13.28 -4.19
CA GLN A 36 13.72 14.55 -4.81
C GLN A 36 13.36 15.59 -3.75
N GLY A 37 13.91 16.80 -3.87
CA GLY A 37 13.68 17.90 -2.91
C GLY A 37 14.59 17.85 -1.66
N ALA A 38 15.70 17.09 -1.71
CA ALA A 38 16.61 16.93 -0.59
C ALA A 38 17.15 18.27 -0.02
N ASP A 39 17.20 19.33 -0.83
CA ASP A 39 17.57 20.68 -0.40
C ASP A 39 16.62 21.26 0.67
N LYS A 40 15.37 20.77 0.75
CA LYS A 40 14.37 21.17 1.75
C LYS A 40 14.53 20.50 3.10
N LEU A 41 15.40 19.48 3.22
CA LEU A 41 15.50 18.68 4.44
C LEU A 41 15.90 19.52 5.65
N ALA A 42 16.85 20.46 5.48
CA ALA A 42 17.30 21.34 6.56
C ALA A 42 16.18 22.27 7.06
N GLU A 43 15.37 22.81 6.15
CA GLU A 43 14.23 23.67 6.48
C GLU A 43 13.14 22.88 7.23
N ILE A 44 12.83 21.67 6.76
CA ILE A 44 11.86 20.76 7.38
C ILE A 44 12.30 20.37 8.79
N VAL A 45 13.57 20.00 8.96
CA VAL A 45 14.15 19.69 10.27
C VAL A 45 14.02 20.88 11.22
N ALA A 46 14.42 22.08 10.81
CA ALA A 46 14.34 23.27 11.65
C ALA A 46 12.90 23.61 12.05
N ARG A 47 11.95 23.48 11.12
CA ARG A 47 10.52 23.71 11.38
C ARG A 47 9.96 22.71 12.38
N HIS A 48 10.18 21.41 12.16
CA HIS A 48 9.66 20.37 13.03
C HIS A 48 10.35 20.33 14.39
N GLU A 49 11.58 20.81 14.51
CA GLU A 49 12.24 21.00 15.81
C GLU A 49 11.46 21.96 16.72
N VAL A 50 10.94 23.05 16.15
CA VAL A 50 10.07 24.00 16.85
C VAL A 50 8.71 23.37 17.14
N GLU A 51 8.06 22.78 16.14
CA GLU A 51 6.70 22.22 16.26
C GLU A 51 6.62 21.03 17.22
N ARG A 52 7.63 20.15 17.23
CA ARG A 52 7.64 18.99 18.13
C ARG A 52 7.79 19.39 19.59
N SER A 53 8.31 20.60 19.86
CA SER A 53 8.45 21.17 21.20
C SER A 53 9.13 20.19 22.18
N GLY A 54 10.23 19.58 21.74
CA GLY A 54 11.01 18.61 22.52
C GLY A 54 10.49 17.17 22.51
N ARG A 55 9.27 16.90 22.00
CA ARG A 55 8.71 15.54 21.91
C ARG A 55 9.38 14.73 20.79
N PRO A 56 9.39 13.38 20.88
CA PRO A 56 9.78 12.55 19.76
C PRO A 56 8.90 12.80 18.55
N ALA A 57 9.46 12.69 17.35
CA ALA A 57 8.78 13.00 16.11
C ALA A 57 9.15 12.05 14.99
N LEU A 58 8.17 11.79 14.14
CA LEU A 58 8.24 11.04 12.90
C LEU A 58 7.70 11.93 11.78
N VAL A 59 8.44 12.03 10.68
CA VAL A 59 7.97 12.66 9.45
C VAL A 59 7.79 11.60 8.38
N LEU A 60 6.55 11.51 7.91
CA LEU A 60 6.14 10.70 6.78
C LEU A 60 6.40 11.47 5.49
N MET A 61 6.97 10.78 4.51
CA MET A 61 7.20 11.33 3.18
C MET A 61 6.65 10.38 2.12
N PRO A 62 6.14 10.91 1.00
CA PRO A 62 5.68 10.11 -0.14
C PRO A 62 6.82 9.26 -0.70
N TYR A 63 6.53 7.98 -0.90
CA TYR A 63 7.40 6.99 -1.53
C TYR A 63 6.76 6.45 -2.81
N GLU A 64 7.33 6.85 -3.95
CA GLU A 64 6.98 6.32 -5.26
C GLU A 64 7.65 4.95 -5.42
N TYR A 65 6.94 3.91 -5.03
CA TYR A 65 7.46 2.54 -4.96
C TYR A 65 7.53 1.87 -6.34
N ALA A 66 6.63 2.23 -7.26
CA ALA A 66 6.61 1.66 -8.60
C ALA A 66 6.08 2.64 -9.64
N HIS A 67 6.59 2.48 -10.86
CA HIS A 67 6.19 3.24 -12.04
C HIS A 67 5.86 2.30 -13.21
N ASP A 68 5.00 2.74 -14.11
CA ASP A 68 4.75 2.06 -15.38
C ASP A 68 5.85 2.38 -16.43
N GLU A 69 5.74 1.79 -17.62
CA GLU A 69 6.66 1.97 -18.74
C GLU A 69 6.73 3.42 -19.27
N HIS A 70 5.73 4.25 -18.95
CA HIS A 70 5.66 5.66 -19.33
C HIS A 70 6.17 6.58 -18.21
N GLY A 71 6.61 6.02 -17.08
CA GLY A 71 7.07 6.77 -15.91
C GLY A 71 5.96 7.27 -14.99
N ASN A 72 4.71 6.84 -15.17
CA ASN A 72 3.63 7.22 -14.27
C ASN A 72 3.71 6.42 -12.96
N VAL A 73 3.44 7.06 -11.82
CA VAL A 73 3.46 6.41 -10.51
C VAL A 73 2.28 5.45 -10.37
N THR A 74 2.54 4.16 -10.24
CA THR A 74 1.51 3.12 -10.07
C THR A 74 1.36 2.62 -8.63
N CYS A 75 2.30 2.98 -7.76
CA CYS A 75 2.27 2.63 -6.36
C CYS A 75 2.90 3.75 -5.54
N LEU A 76 2.07 4.48 -4.81
CA LEU A 76 2.45 5.56 -3.91
C LEU A 76 1.97 5.20 -2.50
N HIS A 77 2.82 5.40 -1.52
CA HIS A 77 2.42 5.38 -0.11
C HIS A 77 3.31 6.30 0.70
N TYR A 78 3.00 6.53 1.96
CA TYR A 78 3.84 7.33 2.84
C TYR A 78 4.65 6.41 3.74
N ARG A 79 5.96 6.69 3.85
CA ARG A 79 6.86 5.96 4.73
C ARG A 79 7.39 6.89 5.79
N GLU A 80 7.66 6.30 6.94
CA GLU A 80 8.51 6.89 7.95
C GLU A 80 9.85 7.17 7.29
N ARG A 81 10.34 8.41 7.23
CA ARG A 81 11.65 8.70 6.60
C ARG A 81 12.59 9.49 7.50
N LEU A 82 12.05 10.43 8.29
CA LEU A 82 12.82 11.22 9.25
C LEU A 82 12.29 10.98 10.67
N VAL A 83 13.14 10.53 11.59
CA VAL A 83 12.78 10.28 12.99
C VAL A 83 13.68 11.00 13.98
N THR A 84 13.11 11.34 15.14
CA THR A 84 13.77 12.15 16.18
C THR A 84 13.27 11.78 17.57
N PRO A 85 14.14 11.44 18.54
CA PRO A 85 15.43 10.79 18.30
C PRO A 85 15.19 9.37 17.76
N LYS A 86 16.15 8.77 17.06
CA LYS A 86 15.98 7.40 16.51
C LYS A 86 15.71 6.35 17.58
N GLU A 87 16.23 6.56 18.79
CA GLU A 87 16.11 5.62 19.92
C GLU A 87 14.68 5.49 20.42
N ALA A 88 13.80 6.43 20.07
CA ALA A 88 12.37 6.37 20.35
C ALA A 88 11.62 5.40 19.41
N PHE A 89 12.30 4.80 18.43
CA PHE A 89 11.67 3.98 17.40
C PHE A 89 12.41 2.66 17.16
N LYS A 90 11.67 1.67 16.69
CA LYS A 90 12.18 0.34 16.39
C LYS A 90 11.56 -0.22 15.12
N TRP A 91 12.39 -0.82 14.29
CA TRP A 91 11.92 -1.62 13.16
C TRP A 91 11.21 -2.88 13.66
N ILE A 92 9.99 -3.08 13.19
CA ILE A 92 9.18 -4.26 13.49
C ILE A 92 8.60 -4.86 12.20
N GLY A 93 8.29 -6.15 12.28
CA GLY A 93 7.81 -6.95 11.16
C GLY A 93 8.89 -7.88 10.61
N PRO A 94 8.56 -9.11 10.20
CA PRO A 94 9.52 -10.05 9.61
C PRO A 94 9.77 -9.77 8.12
N VAL A 95 8.82 -9.08 7.47
CA VAL A 95 8.88 -8.48 6.13
C VAL A 95 8.06 -7.20 6.16
N HIS A 96 8.20 -6.33 5.15
CA HIS A 96 7.51 -5.04 5.09
C HIS A 96 7.65 -4.25 6.40
N GLU A 97 8.89 -4.14 6.88
CA GLU A 97 9.20 -3.55 8.17
C GLU A 97 8.68 -2.11 8.26
N VAL A 98 8.18 -1.75 9.44
CA VAL A 98 7.77 -0.38 9.77
C VAL A 98 8.52 0.12 10.99
N LEU A 99 8.67 1.44 11.06
CA LEU A 99 9.39 2.08 12.15
C LEU A 99 8.39 2.46 13.25
N ASN A 100 8.24 1.57 14.23
CA ASN A 100 7.26 1.71 15.29
C ASN A 100 7.77 2.59 16.44
N PRO A 101 6.95 3.52 16.96
CA PRO A 101 7.24 4.22 18.20
C PRO A 101 7.29 3.29 19.42
N GLU A 102 8.37 3.36 20.21
CA GLU A 102 8.55 2.61 21.46
C GLU A 102 8.22 3.47 22.71
N VAL A 103 7.80 4.72 22.48
CA VAL A 103 7.48 5.70 23.51
C VAL A 103 6.14 6.37 23.20
N PRO A 104 5.39 6.85 24.21
CA PRO A 104 4.15 7.58 23.99
C PRO A 104 4.41 8.99 23.41
N ASP A 105 3.33 9.67 23.01
CA ASP A 105 3.30 11.09 22.63
C ASP A 105 4.19 11.51 21.45
N VAL A 106 4.47 10.57 20.54
CA VAL A 106 5.19 10.86 19.30
C VAL A 106 4.36 11.78 18.41
N GLN A 107 4.98 12.86 17.93
CA GLN A 107 4.40 13.74 16.93
C GLN A 107 4.59 13.15 15.53
N MET A 108 3.50 13.06 14.78
CA MET A 108 3.54 12.61 13.39
C MET A 108 3.29 13.80 12.47
N PHE A 109 4.22 14.02 11.55
CA PHE A 109 4.13 15.06 10.53
C PHE A 109 4.14 14.42 9.14
N GLU A 110 3.56 15.11 8.16
CA GLU A 110 3.56 14.72 6.75
C GLU A 110 4.10 15.88 5.91
N THR A 111 4.85 15.57 4.85
CA THR A 111 5.34 16.59 3.91
C THR A 111 5.46 16.04 2.49
N ASP A 112 4.91 16.78 1.53
CA ASP A 112 5.04 16.48 0.10
C ASP A 112 6.20 17.23 -0.57
N GLN A 113 6.95 18.01 0.21
CA GLN A 113 8.10 18.79 -0.28
C GLN A 113 9.31 17.91 -0.63
N ILE A 114 9.38 16.71 -0.07
CA ILE A 114 10.39 15.70 -0.37
C ILE A 114 9.69 14.44 -0.84
N ARG A 115 10.13 13.88 -1.96
CA ARG A 115 9.66 12.59 -2.48
C ARG A 115 10.80 11.61 -2.54
N ILE A 116 10.54 10.39 -2.08
CA ILE A 116 11.45 9.27 -2.23
C ILE A 116 10.99 8.46 -3.43
N ILE A 117 11.90 8.11 -4.34
CA ILE A 117 11.58 7.44 -5.59
C ILE A 117 12.38 6.16 -5.66
N HIS A 118 11.70 5.02 -5.64
CA HIS A 118 12.36 3.71 -5.73
C HIS A 118 12.89 3.48 -7.15
N ARG A 119 14.19 3.24 -7.31
CA ARG A 119 14.83 2.96 -8.60
C ARG A 119 15.21 1.49 -8.69
N ARG A 120 14.19 0.62 -8.81
CA ARG A 120 14.39 -0.84 -8.90
C ARG A 120 15.38 -1.27 -9.98
N SER A 121 15.40 -0.58 -11.12
CA SER A 121 16.31 -0.85 -12.25
C SER A 121 17.79 -0.65 -11.92
N GLN A 122 18.10 0.04 -10.82
CA GLN A 122 19.47 0.20 -10.31
C GLN A 122 19.88 -0.96 -9.38
N SER A 123 18.95 -1.83 -8.98
CA SER A 123 19.25 -3.02 -8.18
C SER A 123 19.57 -4.22 -9.09
N ASN A 124 20.82 -4.71 -9.02
CA ASN A 124 21.26 -5.93 -9.70
C ASN A 124 20.80 -7.23 -9.00
N LYS A 125 19.80 -7.16 -8.12
CA LYS A 125 19.42 -8.29 -7.25
C LYS A 125 18.27 -9.09 -7.86
N SER A 126 18.53 -10.37 -8.11
CA SER A 126 17.48 -11.35 -8.36
C SER A 126 16.67 -11.58 -7.07
N MET A 127 15.39 -11.23 -7.09
CA MET A 127 14.49 -11.50 -5.97
C MET A 127 14.24 -13.02 -5.91
N GLU A 128 14.59 -13.68 -4.81
CA GLU A 128 14.28 -15.10 -4.59
C GLU A 128 12.74 -15.27 -4.51
N PRO A 129 12.10 -15.94 -5.47
CA PRO A 129 10.66 -16.15 -5.42
C PRO A 129 10.26 -16.93 -4.15
N GLY A 130 9.22 -16.46 -3.46
CA GLY A 130 8.70 -17.13 -2.26
C GLY A 130 9.50 -16.91 -0.97
N ARG A 131 10.59 -16.11 -1.00
CA ARG A 131 11.35 -15.75 0.22
C ARG A 131 10.45 -15.16 1.31
N ASN A 132 9.64 -14.16 0.96
CA ASN A 132 8.76 -13.48 1.92
C ASN A 132 7.72 -14.43 2.50
N LEU A 133 7.08 -15.25 1.65
CA LEU A 133 6.12 -16.26 2.09
C LEU A 133 6.74 -17.23 3.09
N ARG A 134 7.96 -17.71 2.84
CA ARG A 134 8.68 -18.61 3.76
C ARG A 134 8.92 -17.96 5.12
N ILE A 135 9.37 -16.70 5.12
CA ILE A 135 9.63 -15.93 6.35
C ILE A 135 8.33 -15.71 7.15
N LEU A 136 7.27 -15.26 6.47
CA LEU A 136 5.97 -15.00 7.09
C LEU A 136 5.35 -16.27 7.68
N LYS A 137 5.46 -17.40 6.98
CA LYS A 137 4.97 -18.69 7.51
C LYS A 137 5.70 -19.09 8.78
N ALA A 138 7.04 -19.02 8.78
CA ALA A 138 7.84 -19.34 9.96
C ALA A 138 7.58 -18.38 11.14
N HIS A 139 7.26 -17.11 10.85
CA HIS A 139 6.85 -16.15 11.88
C HIS A 139 5.48 -16.51 12.45
N TYR A 140 4.49 -16.76 11.59
CA TYR A 140 3.14 -17.13 11.99
C TYR A 140 3.09 -18.44 12.79
N GLU A 141 3.92 -19.43 12.46
CA GLU A 141 4.05 -20.66 13.26
C GLU A 141 4.50 -20.40 14.71
N LYS A 142 5.28 -19.34 14.93
CA LYS A 142 5.79 -18.97 16.26
C LYS A 142 4.81 -18.12 17.06
N VAL A 143 4.19 -17.12 16.43
CA VAL A 143 3.41 -16.09 17.13
C VAL A 143 1.90 -16.18 16.88
N GLY A 144 1.47 -16.97 15.90
CA GLY A 144 0.07 -17.11 15.50
C GLY A 144 -0.57 -15.76 15.15
N GLU A 145 -1.79 -15.55 15.62
CA GLU A 145 -2.58 -14.33 15.38
C GLU A 145 -2.27 -13.18 16.34
N SER A 146 -1.24 -13.31 17.21
CA SER A 146 -0.84 -12.20 18.09
C SER A 146 -0.24 -11.02 17.33
N ASP A 147 0.30 -11.26 16.13
CA ASP A 147 0.74 -10.24 15.18
C ASP A 147 -0.23 -10.17 14.00
N VAL A 148 -1.39 -9.54 14.25
CA VAL A 148 -2.52 -9.49 13.30
C VAL A 148 -2.11 -8.95 11.94
N ARG A 149 -1.21 -7.96 11.89
CA ARG A 149 -0.78 -7.32 10.64
C ARG A 149 -0.14 -8.32 9.66
N GLN A 150 0.55 -9.34 10.15
CA GLN A 150 1.18 -10.33 9.28
C GLN A 150 0.18 -11.22 8.56
N LEU A 151 -1.07 -11.30 9.02
CA LEU A 151 -2.14 -12.01 8.30
C LEU A 151 -2.43 -11.33 6.96
N TYR A 152 -2.37 -9.99 6.90
CA TYR A 152 -2.50 -9.25 5.64
C TYR A 152 -1.38 -9.63 4.67
N TYR A 153 -0.13 -9.54 5.10
CA TYR A 153 1.02 -9.86 4.24
C TYR A 153 1.10 -11.35 3.87
N LEU A 154 0.68 -12.27 4.75
CA LEU A 154 0.51 -13.67 4.39
C LEU A 154 -0.50 -13.84 3.26
N GLY A 155 -1.66 -13.17 3.36
CA GLY A 155 -2.67 -13.18 2.31
C GLY A 155 -2.12 -12.70 0.97
N LEU A 156 -1.37 -11.59 0.97
CA LEU A 156 -0.71 -11.05 -0.22
C LEU A 156 0.28 -12.06 -0.82
N GLU A 157 1.17 -12.63 -0.02
CA GLU A 157 2.21 -13.53 -0.52
C GLU A 157 1.67 -14.89 -0.97
N TYR A 158 0.60 -15.41 -0.34
CA TYR A 158 -0.12 -16.57 -0.88
C TYR A 158 -0.77 -16.25 -2.23
N GLY A 159 -1.37 -15.06 -2.37
CA GLY A 159 -1.94 -14.58 -3.63
C GLY A 159 -0.88 -14.46 -4.73
N ASN A 160 0.28 -13.88 -4.43
CA ASN A 160 1.42 -13.78 -5.34
C ASN A 160 1.95 -15.16 -5.77
N ALA A 161 1.86 -16.16 -4.89
CA ALA A 161 2.19 -17.55 -5.19
C ALA A 161 1.07 -18.32 -5.94
N GLY A 162 -0.08 -17.69 -6.19
CA GLY A 162 -1.23 -18.31 -6.86
C GLY A 162 -2.13 -19.16 -5.95
N ASP A 163 -1.84 -19.25 -4.66
CA ASP A 163 -2.67 -19.99 -3.69
C ASP A 163 -3.82 -19.12 -3.19
N LEU A 164 -4.85 -18.98 -4.03
CA LEU A 164 -6.01 -18.15 -3.74
C LEU A 164 -6.81 -18.63 -2.53
N ALA A 165 -6.77 -19.94 -2.22
CA ALA A 165 -7.50 -20.50 -1.08
C ALA A 165 -6.91 -19.98 0.24
N ASN A 166 -5.59 -20.05 0.39
CA ASN A 166 -4.92 -19.47 1.56
C ASN A 166 -4.96 -17.93 1.55
N ALA A 167 -4.82 -17.30 0.38
CA ALA A 167 -4.93 -15.84 0.28
C ALA A 167 -6.28 -15.33 0.83
N LEU A 168 -7.39 -15.94 0.39
CA LEU A 168 -8.73 -15.61 0.88
C LEU A 168 -8.89 -15.94 2.36
N LYS A 169 -8.37 -17.07 2.84
CA LYS A 169 -8.43 -17.45 4.26
C LYS A 169 -7.78 -16.37 5.14
N PHE A 170 -6.54 -16.00 4.83
CA PHE A 170 -5.77 -15.05 5.64
C PHE A 170 -6.32 -13.63 5.55
N HIS A 171 -6.69 -13.14 4.35
CA HIS A 171 -7.30 -11.81 4.23
C HIS A 171 -8.64 -11.71 4.95
N LYS A 172 -9.51 -12.74 4.87
CA LYS A 172 -10.79 -12.74 5.60
C LYS A 172 -10.57 -12.69 7.10
N ARG A 173 -9.63 -13.50 7.59
CA ARG A 173 -9.26 -13.51 9.02
C ARG A 173 -8.68 -12.17 9.46
N TYR A 174 -7.85 -11.54 8.63
CA TYR A 174 -7.33 -10.21 8.87
C TYR A 174 -8.45 -9.16 8.97
N VAL A 175 -9.44 -9.18 8.07
CA VAL A 175 -10.58 -8.24 8.11
C VAL A 175 -11.38 -8.35 9.41
N GLU A 176 -11.53 -9.56 9.96
CA GLU A 176 -12.21 -9.78 11.25
C GLU A 176 -11.44 -9.18 12.44
N LEU A 177 -10.11 -9.25 12.41
CA LEU A 177 -9.24 -8.89 13.54
C LEU A 177 -8.67 -7.47 13.45
N SER A 178 -8.60 -6.90 12.25
CA SER A 178 -7.93 -5.62 12.03
C SER A 178 -8.59 -4.49 12.82
N GLY A 179 -7.76 -3.74 13.54
CA GLY A 179 -8.15 -2.52 14.24
C GLY A 179 -8.00 -1.25 13.40
N TRP A 180 -7.51 -1.35 12.16
CA TRP A 180 -7.26 -0.19 11.30
C TRP A 180 -8.06 -0.26 10.02
N ASP A 181 -9.01 0.65 9.89
CA ASP A 181 -9.98 0.65 8.80
C ASP A 181 -9.36 0.82 7.41
N ASP A 182 -8.29 1.61 7.25
CA ASP A 182 -7.66 1.81 5.94
C ASP A 182 -7.07 0.49 5.42
N GLU A 183 -6.31 -0.24 6.25
CA GLU A 183 -5.72 -1.52 5.87
C GLU A 183 -6.82 -2.61 5.74
N LYS A 184 -7.87 -2.54 6.57
CA LYS A 184 -9.07 -3.39 6.44
C LYS A 184 -9.78 -3.18 5.11
N PHE A 185 -9.90 -1.93 4.64
CA PHE A 185 -10.46 -1.62 3.33
C PHE A 185 -9.63 -2.25 2.20
N HIS A 186 -8.30 -2.07 2.23
CA HIS A 186 -7.41 -2.69 1.25
C HIS A 186 -7.46 -4.22 1.29
N ALA A 187 -7.59 -4.84 2.47
CA ALA A 187 -7.76 -6.28 2.59
C ALA A 187 -9.08 -6.76 1.96
N CYS A 188 -10.18 -6.02 2.15
CA CYS A 188 -11.43 -6.28 1.43
C CYS A 188 -11.23 -6.19 -0.09
N LEU A 189 -10.53 -5.17 -0.59
CA LEU A 189 -10.26 -5.05 -2.03
C LEU A 189 -9.37 -6.19 -2.56
N LYS A 190 -8.41 -6.69 -1.79
CA LYS A 190 -7.63 -7.87 -2.18
C LYS A 190 -8.49 -9.12 -2.27
N ILE A 191 -9.43 -9.31 -1.36
CA ILE A 191 -10.44 -10.39 -1.45
C ILE A 191 -11.27 -10.23 -2.73
N VAL A 192 -11.70 -9.01 -3.05
CA VAL A 192 -12.45 -8.69 -4.28
C VAL A 192 -11.64 -9.03 -5.53
N GLU A 193 -10.37 -8.61 -5.60
CA GLU A 193 -9.46 -8.95 -6.71
C GLU A 193 -9.34 -10.47 -6.90
N HIS A 194 -9.17 -11.23 -5.82
CA HIS A 194 -9.11 -12.70 -5.89
C HIS A 194 -10.41 -13.29 -6.43
N TYR A 195 -11.58 -12.87 -5.93
CA TYR A 195 -12.86 -13.33 -6.45
C TYR A 195 -13.10 -12.96 -7.91
N GLN A 196 -12.73 -11.74 -8.32
CA GLN A 196 -12.78 -11.32 -9.72
C GLN A 196 -11.88 -12.18 -10.60
N SER A 197 -10.69 -12.56 -10.14
CA SER A 197 -9.73 -13.37 -10.90
C SER A 197 -10.24 -14.77 -11.24
N ILE A 198 -11.12 -15.34 -10.40
CA ILE A 198 -11.74 -16.66 -10.61
C ILE A 198 -13.18 -16.55 -11.15
N GLY A 199 -13.64 -15.34 -11.47
CA GLY A 199 -14.99 -15.12 -12.03
C GLY A 199 -16.14 -15.23 -11.02
N HIS A 200 -15.87 -15.12 -9.73
CA HIS A 200 -16.91 -15.13 -8.69
C HIS A 200 -17.37 -13.68 -8.41
N TYR A 201 -18.05 -13.08 -9.39
CA TYR A 201 -18.36 -11.64 -9.35
C TYR A 201 -19.43 -11.27 -8.31
N GLU A 202 -20.35 -12.18 -7.99
CA GLU A 202 -21.34 -11.99 -6.92
C GLU A 202 -20.68 -11.90 -5.55
N ASP A 203 -19.69 -12.76 -5.27
CA ASP A 203 -18.85 -12.68 -4.08
C ASP A 203 -18.04 -11.38 -4.06
N ALA A 204 -17.47 -10.98 -5.21
CA ALA A 204 -16.76 -9.72 -5.37
C ALA A 204 -17.66 -8.51 -5.02
N VAL A 205 -18.90 -8.47 -5.50
CA VAL A 205 -19.87 -7.41 -5.16
C VAL A 205 -20.19 -7.41 -3.66
N SER A 206 -20.39 -8.58 -3.05
CA SER A 206 -20.64 -8.70 -1.61
C SER A 206 -19.48 -8.15 -0.77
N TRP A 207 -18.24 -8.53 -1.10
CA TRP A 207 -17.05 -8.01 -0.41
C TRP A 207 -16.77 -6.54 -0.68
N THR A 208 -17.07 -6.06 -1.88
CA THR A 208 -16.95 -4.63 -2.18
C THR A 208 -17.94 -3.81 -1.35
N THR A 209 -19.14 -4.34 -1.12
CA THR A 209 -20.12 -3.69 -0.22
C THR A 209 -19.59 -3.63 1.22
N ARG A 210 -18.86 -4.64 1.69
CA ARG A 210 -18.17 -4.60 2.99
C ARG A 210 -17.07 -3.55 3.02
N ALA A 211 -16.29 -3.40 1.94
CA ALA A 211 -15.30 -2.35 1.82
C ALA A 211 -15.96 -0.95 1.95
N LEU A 212 -17.09 -0.74 1.27
CA LEU A 212 -17.85 0.52 1.35
C LEU A 212 -18.41 0.82 2.75
N VAL A 213 -18.68 -0.20 3.58
CA VAL A 213 -19.05 0.02 4.99
C VAL A 213 -17.86 0.51 5.83
N VAL A 214 -16.63 0.19 5.43
CA VAL A 214 -15.40 0.61 6.14
C VAL A 214 -14.92 1.99 5.67
N ARG A 215 -14.94 2.23 4.35
CA ARG A 215 -14.61 3.51 3.70
C ARG A 215 -15.51 3.75 2.50
N GLU A 216 -16.59 4.50 2.71
CA GLU A 216 -17.53 4.89 1.66
C GLU A 216 -16.99 6.01 0.75
N GLY A 217 -15.98 6.76 1.21
CA GLY A 217 -15.41 7.88 0.47
C GLY A 217 -14.30 7.52 -0.53
N TRP A 218 -13.92 6.24 -0.61
CA TRP A 218 -12.77 5.78 -1.38
C TRP A 218 -13.21 5.17 -2.72
N ALA A 219 -12.71 5.74 -3.82
CA ALA A 219 -13.20 5.47 -5.18
C ALA A 219 -12.94 4.03 -5.66
N GLU A 220 -11.91 3.38 -5.13
CA GLU A 220 -11.42 2.05 -5.50
C GLU A 220 -12.50 0.98 -5.33
N ALA A 221 -13.35 1.10 -4.30
CA ALA A 221 -14.49 0.20 -4.12
C ALA A 221 -15.56 0.41 -5.20
N TYR A 222 -15.82 1.65 -5.63
CA TYR A 222 -16.75 1.93 -6.72
C TYR A 222 -16.24 1.40 -8.05
N PHE A 223 -14.95 1.54 -8.33
CA PHE A 223 -14.32 0.95 -9.51
C PHE A 223 -14.35 -0.58 -9.47
N SER A 224 -14.18 -1.18 -8.29
CA SER A 224 -14.32 -2.62 -8.09
C SER A 224 -15.75 -3.13 -8.33
N LEU A 225 -16.78 -2.38 -7.92
CA LEU A 225 -18.17 -2.66 -8.31
C LEU A 225 -18.36 -2.55 -9.82
N ALA A 226 -17.88 -1.46 -10.43
CA ALA A 226 -18.01 -1.22 -11.86
C ALA A 226 -17.41 -2.38 -12.67
N LYS A 227 -16.18 -2.79 -12.33
CA LYS A 227 -15.49 -3.93 -12.93
C LYS A 227 -16.23 -5.24 -12.75
N SER A 228 -16.77 -5.49 -11.56
CA SER A 228 -17.54 -6.73 -11.29
C SER A 228 -18.80 -6.79 -12.16
N PHE A 229 -19.58 -5.71 -12.22
CA PHE A 229 -20.78 -5.67 -13.06
C PHE A 229 -20.47 -5.70 -14.56
N TYR A 230 -19.35 -5.11 -14.99
CA TYR A 230 -18.89 -5.22 -16.37
C TYR A 230 -18.71 -6.69 -16.78
N PHE A 231 -17.94 -7.46 -16.01
CA PHE A 231 -17.71 -8.87 -16.34
C PHE A 231 -18.98 -9.73 -16.19
N MET A 232 -19.87 -9.40 -15.25
CA MET A 232 -21.19 -10.03 -15.19
C MET A 232 -22.04 -9.74 -16.42
N ALA A 233 -21.94 -8.54 -17.00
CA ALA A 233 -22.64 -8.18 -18.23
C ALA A 233 -22.08 -8.94 -19.44
N GLN A 234 -20.75 -9.10 -19.52
CA GLN A 234 -20.11 -9.88 -20.59
C GLN A 234 -20.53 -11.36 -20.63
N ARG A 235 -21.00 -11.92 -19.51
CA ARG A 235 -21.56 -13.29 -19.46
C ARG A 235 -22.94 -13.41 -20.13
N GLY A 236 -23.58 -12.28 -20.45
CA GLY A 236 -24.93 -12.22 -21.02
C GLY A 236 -26.03 -12.62 -20.03
N GLY A 237 -27.19 -12.97 -20.57
CA GLY A 237 -28.36 -13.41 -19.80
C GLY A 237 -29.33 -12.28 -19.44
N ARG A 238 -30.33 -12.58 -18.60
CA ARG A 238 -31.48 -11.69 -18.37
C ARG A 238 -31.10 -10.32 -17.76
N GLU A 239 -30.05 -10.29 -16.96
CA GLU A 239 -29.59 -9.07 -16.27
C GLU A 239 -28.49 -8.32 -17.05
N GLU A 240 -28.12 -8.75 -18.27
CA GLU A 240 -27.01 -8.19 -19.05
C GLU A 240 -27.08 -6.65 -19.15
N ARG A 241 -28.20 -6.14 -19.70
CA ARG A 241 -28.41 -4.69 -19.86
C ARG A 241 -28.29 -3.94 -18.53
N ARG A 242 -28.87 -4.51 -17.48
CA ARG A 242 -28.85 -3.90 -16.14
C ARG A 242 -27.44 -3.90 -15.54
N ASN A 243 -26.63 -4.92 -15.82
CA ASN A 243 -25.25 -4.99 -15.37
C ASN A 243 -24.37 -3.98 -16.11
N TRP A 244 -24.60 -3.73 -17.41
CA TRP A 244 -23.97 -2.61 -18.13
C TRP A 244 -24.33 -1.26 -17.48
N GLU A 245 -25.60 -1.02 -17.20
CA GLU A 245 -26.07 0.22 -16.55
C GLU A 245 -25.46 0.41 -15.16
N ARG A 246 -25.38 -0.65 -14.35
CA ARG A 246 -24.73 -0.64 -13.03
C ARG A 246 -23.24 -0.34 -13.13
N SER A 247 -22.55 -0.96 -14.09
CA SER A 247 -21.12 -0.76 -14.28
C SER A 247 -20.80 0.72 -14.54
N VAL A 248 -21.52 1.34 -15.48
CA VAL A 248 -21.39 2.78 -15.78
C VAL A 248 -21.77 3.65 -14.58
N HIS A 249 -22.84 3.29 -13.86
CA HIS A 249 -23.28 4.03 -12.67
C HIS A 249 -22.18 4.10 -11.60
N PHE A 250 -21.62 2.96 -11.19
CA PHE A 250 -20.59 2.93 -10.16
C PHE A 250 -19.27 3.56 -10.63
N ALA A 251 -18.89 3.40 -11.90
CA ALA A 251 -17.72 4.09 -12.44
C ALA A 251 -17.87 5.62 -12.34
N ARG A 252 -19.05 6.16 -12.68
CA ARG A 252 -19.34 7.60 -12.56
C ARG A 252 -19.29 8.09 -11.11
N LEU A 253 -19.80 7.31 -10.17
CA LEU A 253 -19.71 7.64 -8.75
C LEU A 253 -18.26 7.69 -8.27
N GLY A 254 -17.43 6.70 -8.59
CA GLY A 254 -16.01 6.69 -8.22
C GLY A 254 -15.23 7.88 -8.80
N LEU A 255 -15.56 8.30 -10.03
CA LEU A 255 -14.94 9.47 -10.68
C LEU A 255 -15.32 10.80 -10.00
N GLN A 256 -16.47 10.88 -9.32
CA GLN A 256 -16.93 12.09 -8.62
C GLN A 256 -16.29 12.25 -7.22
N LEU A 257 -15.77 11.18 -6.64
CA LEU A 257 -15.11 11.22 -5.34
C LEU A 257 -13.76 11.95 -5.42
N PRO A 258 -13.24 12.50 -4.31
CA PRO A 258 -11.86 13.02 -4.28
C PRO A 258 -10.84 11.87 -4.40
N PRO A 259 -9.56 12.15 -4.71
CA PRO A 259 -8.51 11.15 -4.60
C PRO A 259 -8.42 10.62 -3.17
N THR A 260 -8.21 9.32 -3.04
CA THR A 260 -7.98 8.67 -1.75
C THR A 260 -6.75 9.24 -1.08
N LYS A 261 -6.89 9.63 0.18
CA LYS A 261 -5.79 10.07 1.03
C LYS A 261 -5.59 9.04 2.13
N SER A 262 -4.46 8.37 2.09
CA SER A 262 -4.00 7.44 3.12
C SER A 262 -2.48 7.40 3.10
N ILE A 263 -1.90 6.98 4.21
CA ILE A 263 -0.46 6.66 4.28
C ILE A 263 -0.15 5.31 3.63
N LEU A 264 -1.17 4.50 3.34
CA LEU A 264 -1.06 3.20 2.69
C LEU A 264 -0.93 3.29 1.17
N PHE A 265 -0.79 2.12 0.54
CA PHE A 265 -0.64 1.93 -0.90
C PHE A 265 -1.87 2.45 -1.67
N VAL A 266 -1.65 3.48 -2.46
CA VAL A 266 -2.60 4.00 -3.45
C VAL A 266 -1.97 3.87 -4.84
N ASN A 267 -2.78 3.55 -5.84
CA ASN A 267 -2.38 3.66 -7.24
C ASN A 267 -2.97 4.96 -7.81
N PRO A 268 -2.17 6.03 -7.98
CA PRO A 268 -2.65 7.29 -8.54
C PRO A 268 -3.32 7.13 -9.92
N MET A 269 -2.91 6.11 -10.69
CA MET A 269 -3.40 5.82 -12.03
C MET A 269 -4.75 5.12 -12.05
N GLU A 270 -5.25 4.62 -10.91
CA GLU A 270 -6.52 3.88 -10.87
C GLU A 270 -7.70 4.75 -11.33
N ARG A 271 -7.55 6.08 -11.18
CA ARG A 271 -8.55 7.07 -11.58
C ARG A 271 -8.39 7.56 -13.02
N GLU A 272 -7.26 7.25 -13.67
CA GLU A 272 -7.01 7.74 -15.02
C GLU A 272 -7.88 7.02 -16.05
N TYR A 273 -8.43 7.81 -16.98
CA TYR A 273 -9.48 7.44 -17.93
C TYR A 273 -9.18 6.18 -18.77
N ARG A 274 -7.89 5.85 -19.01
CA ARG A 274 -7.50 4.62 -19.71
C ARG A 274 -7.81 3.36 -18.90
N ASN A 275 -7.65 3.38 -17.58
CA ASN A 275 -7.89 2.24 -16.71
C ASN A 275 -9.39 2.02 -16.45
N VAL A 276 -10.16 3.11 -16.35
CA VAL A 276 -11.63 3.05 -16.26
C VAL A 276 -12.24 2.50 -17.56
N ASN A 277 -11.69 2.84 -18.73
CA ASN A 277 -12.18 2.30 -20.00
C ASN A 277 -11.76 0.85 -20.27
N CYS A 278 -10.58 0.40 -19.82
CA CYS A 278 -10.21 -1.02 -19.87
C CYS A 278 -11.11 -1.89 -18.97
N ALA A 279 -11.64 -1.33 -17.88
CA ALA A 279 -12.65 -1.99 -17.04
C ALA A 279 -14.08 -1.92 -17.61
N LEU A 280 -14.33 -1.09 -18.65
CA LEU A 280 -15.66 -0.86 -19.25
C LEU A 280 -15.78 -1.33 -20.70
N GLY A 281 -14.69 -1.83 -21.32
CA GLY A 281 -14.71 -2.49 -22.62
C GLY A 281 -15.52 -1.78 -23.69
N ALA A 282 -15.20 -0.53 -23.99
CA ALA A 282 -15.72 0.10 -25.20
C ALA A 282 -14.93 -0.46 -26.40
N PRO A 283 -15.48 -1.38 -27.23
CA PRO A 283 -14.92 -1.60 -28.55
C PRO A 283 -14.99 -0.26 -29.29
N ASN A 284 -13.91 0.07 -30.00
CA ASN A 284 -13.75 1.25 -30.85
C ASN A 284 -15.08 1.76 -31.41
N GLY A 285 -15.61 2.88 -30.89
CA GLY A 285 -16.75 3.56 -31.52
C GLY A 285 -17.72 4.32 -30.62
N TYR A 286 -17.81 4.02 -29.32
CA TYR A 286 -18.70 4.78 -28.43
C TYR A 286 -17.91 5.77 -27.57
N LYS A 287 -17.96 7.05 -27.94
CA LYS A 287 -17.71 8.14 -26.99
C LYS A 287 -18.91 8.19 -26.04
N ALA A 288 -18.69 7.77 -24.80
CA ALA A 288 -19.63 8.02 -23.71
C ALA A 288 -19.02 9.01 -22.72
N ILE A 289 -19.01 10.28 -23.13
CA ILE A 289 -19.31 11.42 -22.25
C ILE A 289 -20.59 12.02 -22.81
#